data_AF-A0AAW1RUD7-F1
#
_entry.id   AF-A0AAW1RUD7-F1
#
_cell.length_a   1.000
_cell.length_b   1.000
_cell.length_c   1.000
_cell.angle_alpha   90.00
_cell.angle_beta   90.00
_cell.angle_gamma   90.00
#
_symmetry.space_group_name_H-M   'P 1'
#
loop_
_entity.id
_entity.type
_entity.pdbx_description
1 polymer ?
#
loop_
_entity_poly.entity_id
_entity_poly.type
_entity_poly.pdbx_seq_one_letter_code
_entity_poly.pdbx_strand_id
1 'polypeptide(L)'
;MILRQAPGISWARARAALHGSASAPPLWARGLEDRRAIERCWRLVAAALLKAIAEVHRANVAHLDLRPEHVFVAREAGPGAFTVTLLDFSMARELGPAGHEVASQHTPSVSQQPLRRGPPLPLQDSLRAGLLLAELLFNVPVDFSRAQQEDLLFLGAEHIPARCAAEIGGGWAPGGAAPDGCASAAAMDLLERLCARDASQRLLPSQALYLPIMD
;
A
#
# COMPACT_ATOMS: atom_id res chain seq x y z
N MET A 1 8.71 5.11 -19.78
CA MET A 1 9.51 4.08 -20.47
C MET A 1 10.72 3.71 -19.59
N ILE A 2 10.53 3.20 -18.36
CA ILE A 2 11.64 3.11 -17.37
C ILE A 2 11.93 1.68 -16.83
N LEU A 3 11.15 0.67 -17.22
CA LEU A 3 11.36 -0.71 -16.75
C LEU A 3 12.08 -1.61 -17.78
N ARG A 4 13.16 -1.15 -18.41
CA ARG A 4 13.71 -1.82 -19.61
C ARG A 4 14.72 -2.98 -19.38
N GLN A 5 15.33 -3.22 -18.21
CA GLN A 5 16.50 -4.14 -18.17
C GLN A 5 16.74 -5.07 -16.92
N ALA A 6 15.74 -5.69 -16.28
CA ALA A 6 16.05 -6.77 -15.31
C ALA A 6 14.92 -7.83 -15.15
N PRO A 7 15.24 -9.11 -14.87
CA PRO A 7 14.30 -10.25 -14.80
C PRO A 7 13.46 -10.29 -13.51
N GLY A 8 13.13 -9.12 -12.98
CA GLY A 8 12.52 -8.94 -11.68
C GLY A 8 13.35 -7.99 -10.83
N ILE A 9 12.67 -7.01 -10.25
CA ILE A 9 13.27 -5.96 -9.46
C ILE A 9 12.58 -5.92 -8.09
N SER A 10 13.39 -5.76 -7.04
CA SER A 10 12.86 -5.47 -5.70
C SER A 10 12.06 -4.17 -5.71
N TRP A 11 11.15 -3.99 -4.77
CA TRP A 11 10.41 -2.73 -4.58
C TRP A 11 11.31 -1.49 -4.58
N ALA A 12 12.46 -1.56 -3.91
CA ALA A 12 13.45 -0.49 -3.90
C ALA A 12 13.96 -0.12 -5.30
N ARG A 13 14.18 -1.12 -6.16
CA ARG A 13 14.55 -0.91 -7.56
C ARG A 13 13.36 -0.42 -8.40
N ALA A 14 12.13 -0.84 -8.11
CA ALA A 14 10.93 -0.31 -8.75
C ALA A 14 10.73 1.19 -8.42
N ARG A 15 10.93 1.57 -7.16
CA ARG A 15 10.95 2.96 -6.69
C ARG A 15 12.07 3.76 -7.37
N ALA A 16 13.28 3.21 -7.42
CA ALA A 16 14.40 3.83 -8.13
C ALA A 16 14.14 3.94 -9.64
N ALA A 17 13.42 3.01 -10.27
CA ALA A 17 13.03 3.12 -11.67
C ALA A 17 11.99 4.23 -11.89
N LEU A 18 11.05 4.45 -10.98
CA LEU A 18 10.09 5.54 -11.09
C LEU A 18 10.75 6.92 -10.90
N HIS A 19 11.68 7.01 -9.94
CA HIS A 19 12.22 8.29 -9.51
C HIS A 19 13.65 8.59 -10.00
N GLY A 20 14.40 7.61 -10.49
CA GLY A 20 15.79 7.72 -10.95
C GLY A 20 16.81 7.49 -9.83
N SER A 21 16.60 8.06 -8.64
CA SER A 21 17.40 7.79 -7.43
C SER A 21 16.55 7.95 -6.17
N ALA A 22 17.03 7.44 -5.03
CA ALA A 22 16.37 7.66 -3.74
C ALA A 22 16.39 9.13 -3.28
N SER A 23 17.29 9.95 -3.83
CA SER A 23 17.40 11.39 -3.56
C SER A 23 16.68 12.25 -4.60
N ALA A 24 15.98 11.62 -5.55
CA ALA A 24 15.33 12.34 -6.62
C ALA A 24 14.12 13.11 -6.08
N PRO A 25 13.83 14.29 -6.65
CA PRO A 25 12.77 15.14 -6.15
C PRO A 25 11.42 14.41 -6.19
N PRO A 26 10.56 14.67 -5.20
CA PRO A 26 9.22 14.07 -5.11
C PRO A 26 8.36 14.50 -6.30
N LEU A 27 7.23 13.82 -6.49
CA LEU A 27 6.38 13.98 -7.68
C LEU A 27 5.97 15.44 -7.94
N TRP A 28 5.61 16.19 -6.89
CA TRP A 28 5.20 17.59 -6.97
C TRP A 28 6.32 18.56 -7.41
N ALA A 29 7.58 18.19 -7.26
CA ALA A 29 8.73 19.00 -7.66
C ALA A 29 9.15 18.77 -9.13
N ARG A 30 8.40 17.97 -9.90
CA ARG A 30 8.69 17.61 -11.30
C ARG A 30 7.82 18.34 -12.32
N GLY A 31 8.27 18.36 -13.58
CA GLY A 31 7.48 18.83 -14.71
C GLY A 31 6.15 18.07 -14.86
N LEU A 32 5.13 18.73 -15.42
CA LEU A 32 3.78 18.15 -15.53
C LEU A 32 3.74 16.83 -16.34
N GLU A 33 4.56 16.72 -17.38
CA GLU A 33 4.65 15.51 -18.20
C GLU A 33 5.24 14.34 -17.42
N ASP A 34 6.31 14.59 -16.67
CA ASP A 34 6.92 13.61 -15.77
C ASP A 34 5.93 13.18 -14.68
N ARG A 35 5.18 14.13 -14.13
CA ARG A 35 4.15 13.84 -13.12
C ARG A 35 3.11 12.86 -13.63
N ARG A 36 2.54 13.13 -14.80
CA ARG A 36 1.56 12.23 -15.45
C ARG A 36 2.17 10.87 -15.79
N ALA A 37 3.44 10.83 -16.22
CA ALA A 37 4.11 9.57 -16.55
C ALA A 37 4.36 8.69 -15.33
N ILE A 38 4.79 9.29 -14.21
CA ILE A 38 4.98 8.59 -12.94
C ILE A 38 3.64 8.11 -12.40
N GLU A 39 2.60 8.94 -12.39
CA GLU A 39 1.27 8.54 -11.90
C GLU A 39 0.69 7.38 -12.72
N ARG A 40 0.85 7.39 -14.05
CA ARG A 40 0.47 6.24 -14.89
C ARG A 40 1.19 4.95 -14.49
N CYS A 41 2.50 5.02 -14.24
CA CYS A 41 3.26 3.84 -13.83
C CYS A 41 2.88 3.39 -12.41
N TRP A 42 2.69 4.33 -11.49
CA TRP A 42 2.21 4.10 -10.14
C TRP A 42 0.86 3.38 -10.16
N ARG A 43 -0.09 3.84 -10.98
CA ARG A 43 -1.42 3.24 -11.13
C ARG A 43 -1.34 1.77 -11.53
N LEU A 44 -0.47 1.44 -12.49
CA LEU A 44 -0.30 0.06 -12.92
C LEU A 44 0.22 -0.81 -11.76
N VAL A 45 1.20 -0.31 -11.00
CA VAL A 45 1.75 -1.03 -9.84
C VAL A 45 0.70 -1.17 -8.75
N ALA A 46 -0.09 -0.13 -8.50
CA ALA A 46 -1.20 -0.15 -7.56
C ALA A 46 -2.22 -1.24 -7.92
N ALA A 47 -2.67 -1.27 -9.18
CA ALA A 47 -3.59 -2.29 -9.64
C ALA A 47 -3.03 -3.71 -9.48
N ALA A 48 -1.76 -3.93 -9.83
CA ALA A 48 -1.12 -5.24 -9.71
C ALA A 48 -0.94 -5.68 -8.24
N LEU A 49 -0.52 -4.78 -7.35
CA LEU A 49 -0.38 -5.04 -5.92
C LEU A 49 -1.74 -5.36 -5.29
N LEU A 50 -2.76 -4.54 -5.55
CA LEU A 50 -4.11 -4.74 -5.01
C LEU A 50 -4.73 -6.06 -5.50
N LYS A 51 -4.49 -6.44 -6.77
CA LYS A 51 -4.88 -7.77 -7.30
C LYS A 51 -4.22 -8.90 -6.53
N ALA A 52 -2.89 -8.84 -6.34
CA ALA A 52 -2.16 -9.89 -5.63
C ALA A 52 -2.65 -10.05 -4.18
N ILE A 53 -2.91 -8.94 -3.48
CA ILE A 53 -3.45 -9.00 -2.10
C ILE A 53 -4.89 -9.52 -2.09
N ALA A 54 -5.73 -9.08 -3.03
CA ALA A 54 -7.10 -9.57 -3.15
C ALA A 54 -7.16 -11.08 -3.42
N GLU A 55 -6.20 -11.64 -4.17
CA GLU A 55 -6.07 -13.08 -4.38
C GLU A 55 -5.72 -13.83 -3.09
N VAL A 56 -4.80 -13.29 -2.28
CA VAL A 56 -4.47 -13.84 -0.96
C VAL A 56 -5.71 -13.84 -0.05
N HIS A 57 -6.47 -12.74 -0.03
CA HIS A 57 -7.72 -12.64 0.75
C HIS A 57 -8.79 -13.62 0.27
N ARG A 58 -8.92 -13.81 -1.05
CA ARG A 58 -9.85 -14.79 -1.65
C ARG A 58 -9.48 -16.24 -1.29
N ALA A 59 -8.21 -16.51 -1.03
CA ALA A 59 -7.74 -17.78 -0.50
C ALA A 59 -7.96 -17.94 1.01
N ASN A 60 -8.73 -17.06 1.65
CA ASN A 60 -8.97 -16.99 3.09
C ASN A 60 -7.66 -16.83 3.90
N VAL A 61 -6.73 -16.03 3.40
CA VAL A 61 -5.48 -15.71 4.10
C VAL A 61 -5.35 -14.18 4.20
N ALA A 62 -4.83 -13.65 5.31
CA ALA A 62 -4.26 -12.30 5.39
C ALA A 62 -2.74 -12.40 5.50
N HIS A 63 -2.02 -11.51 4.82
CA HIS A 63 -0.56 -11.56 4.73
C HIS A 63 0.12 -10.97 5.98
N LEU A 64 -0.40 -9.84 6.48
CA LEU A 64 -0.01 -9.14 7.71
C LEU A 64 1.42 -8.58 7.80
N ASP A 65 2.25 -8.84 6.81
CA ASP A 65 3.63 -8.33 6.72
C ASP A 65 3.94 -7.78 5.32
N LEU A 66 2.99 -7.00 4.79
CA LEU A 66 3.17 -6.26 3.55
C LEU A 66 4.15 -5.10 3.78
N ARG A 67 5.31 -5.20 3.15
CA ARG A 67 6.40 -4.22 3.21
C ARG A 67 7.26 -4.32 1.94
N PRO A 68 8.10 -3.32 1.63
CA PRO A 68 8.87 -3.27 0.37
C PRO A 68 9.65 -4.55 0.04
N GLU A 69 10.23 -5.18 1.05
CA GLU A 69 11.06 -6.37 0.93
C GLU A 69 10.26 -7.61 0.52
N HIS A 70 8.94 -7.60 0.77
CA HIS A 70 8.01 -8.70 0.50
C HIS A 70 7.17 -8.48 -0.76
N VAL A 71 7.49 -7.45 -1.55
CA VAL A 71 6.82 -7.17 -2.82
C VAL A 71 7.84 -7.20 -3.95
N PHE A 72 7.66 -8.12 -4.88
CA PHE A 72 8.51 -8.27 -6.05
C PHE A 72 7.79 -7.83 -7.31
N VAL A 73 8.46 -7.03 -8.15
CA VAL A 73 7.91 -6.60 -9.44
C VAL A 73 8.69 -7.30 -10.54
N ALA A 74 8.07 -8.28 -11.18
CA ALA A 74 8.66 -9.06 -12.25
C ALA A 74 8.19 -8.56 -13.61
N ARG A 75 9.09 -8.48 -14.59
CA ARG A 75 8.71 -8.16 -15.97
C ARG A 75 8.20 -9.44 -16.64
N GLU A 76 7.10 -9.32 -17.38
CA GLU A 76 6.58 -10.42 -18.20
C GLU A 76 7.07 -10.33 -19.65
N ALA A 77 6.89 -11.43 -20.39
CA ALA A 77 7.17 -11.52 -21.82
C ALA A 77 6.15 -10.66 -22.61
N GLY A 78 6.41 -9.35 -22.68
CA GLY A 78 5.60 -8.39 -23.44
C GLY A 78 6.11 -6.95 -23.27
N PRO A 79 5.81 -6.03 -24.21
CA PRO A 79 6.10 -4.62 -24.02
C PRO A 79 5.23 -4.06 -22.88
N GLY A 80 5.86 -3.66 -21.77
CA GLY A 80 5.18 -3.01 -20.65
C GLY A 80 4.40 -3.95 -19.72
N ALA A 81 4.41 -5.26 -19.97
CA ALA A 81 3.79 -6.26 -19.08
C ALA A 81 4.69 -6.54 -17.87
N PHE A 82 4.10 -6.57 -16.68
CA PHE A 82 4.76 -6.92 -15.44
C PHE A 82 3.77 -7.56 -14.47
N THR A 83 4.29 -8.31 -13.51
CA THR A 83 3.57 -8.92 -12.41
C THR A 83 4.08 -8.42 -11.08
N VAL A 84 3.19 -8.42 -10.09
CA VAL A 84 3.53 -8.23 -8.69
C VAL A 84 3.38 -9.57 -7.99
N THR A 85 4.41 -10.00 -7.27
CA THR A 85 4.41 -11.22 -6.47
C THR A 85 4.64 -10.85 -5.01
N LEU A 86 3.78 -11.36 -4.13
CA LEU A 86 3.93 -11.24 -2.68
C LEU A 86 4.81 -12.39 -2.18
N LEU A 87 5.75 -12.07 -1.29
CA LEU A 87 6.72 -13.00 -0.72
C LEU A 87 6.54 -13.06 0.80
N ASP A 88 7.07 -14.13 1.40
CA ASP A 88 7.15 -14.30 2.86
C ASP A 88 5.78 -14.27 3.60
N PHE A 89 5.15 -15.44 3.68
CA PHE A 89 3.91 -15.67 4.40
C PHE A 89 4.14 -16.10 5.86
N SER A 90 5.33 -15.86 6.44
CA SER A 90 5.64 -16.29 7.81
C SER A 90 4.72 -15.67 8.87
N MET A 91 4.21 -14.47 8.62
CA MET A 91 3.23 -13.78 9.48
C MET A 91 1.78 -13.97 9.03
N ALA A 92 1.54 -14.72 7.96
CA ALA A 92 0.20 -14.88 7.41
C ALA A 92 -0.72 -15.62 8.38
N ARG A 93 -2.03 -15.37 8.24
CA ARG A 93 -3.07 -15.98 9.07
C ARG A 93 -4.25 -16.43 8.22
N GLU A 94 -4.78 -17.60 8.55
CA GLU A 94 -6.05 -18.05 8.00
C GLU A 94 -7.20 -17.20 8.54
N LEU A 95 -8.08 -16.83 7.63
CA LEU A 95 -9.26 -16.02 7.90
C LEU A 95 -10.42 -16.95 8.24
N GLY A 96 -10.89 -16.84 9.47
CA GLY A 96 -12.15 -17.39 9.93
C GLY A 96 -13.36 -16.54 9.49
N PRO A 97 -14.56 -16.93 9.95
CA PRO A 97 -15.78 -16.20 9.68
C PRO A 97 -15.62 -14.71 10.07
N ALA A 98 -16.12 -13.81 9.21
CA ALA A 98 -15.98 -12.35 9.36
C ALA A 98 -14.53 -11.79 9.27
N GLY A 99 -13.56 -12.55 8.73
CA GLY A 99 -12.21 -12.03 8.43
C GLY A 99 -11.30 -11.85 9.65
N HIS A 100 -11.59 -12.55 10.75
CA HIS A 100 -10.74 -12.63 11.95
C HIS A 100 -9.93 -13.92 11.91
N GLU A 101 -8.86 -14.03 12.71
CA GLU A 101 -8.04 -15.24 12.78
C GLU A 101 -8.88 -16.47 13.17
N VAL A 102 -8.68 -17.61 12.51
CA VAL A 102 -9.25 -18.89 12.96
C VAL A 102 -8.65 -19.24 14.32
N ALA A 103 -9.48 -19.38 15.35
CA ALA A 103 -9.02 -19.86 16.64
C ALA A 103 -8.41 -21.27 16.47
N SER A 104 -7.11 -21.39 16.71
CA SER A 104 -6.40 -22.67 16.60
C SER A 104 -7.05 -23.70 17.53
N GLN A 105 -7.49 -24.84 16.99
CA GLN A 105 -8.21 -25.90 17.70
C GLN A 105 -7.35 -26.68 18.73
N HIS A 106 -6.11 -26.26 19.01
CA HIS A 106 -5.13 -27.08 19.72
C HIS A 106 -4.77 -26.66 21.16
N THR A 107 -5.44 -25.67 21.76
CA THR A 107 -5.18 -25.36 23.18
C THR A 107 -6.46 -24.98 23.93
N PRO A 108 -7.05 -25.87 24.76
CA PRO A 108 -8.00 -25.48 25.76
C PRO A 108 -7.23 -24.94 26.98
N SER A 109 -6.82 -23.68 26.96
CA SER A 109 -6.32 -23.00 28.16
C SER A 109 -7.12 -21.74 28.43
N VAL A 110 -7.98 -21.86 29.44
CA VAL A 110 -8.46 -20.85 30.39
C VAL A 110 -7.86 -19.43 30.24
N SER A 111 -8.30 -18.71 29.22
CA SER A 111 -8.21 -17.25 29.12
C SER A 111 -9.17 -16.77 28.03
N GLN A 112 -10.47 -16.95 28.26
CA GLN A 112 -11.53 -16.24 27.54
C GLN A 112 -11.54 -14.74 27.93
N GLN A 113 -10.39 -14.06 27.82
CA GLN A 113 -10.43 -12.62 27.64
C GLN A 113 -11.05 -12.40 26.27
N PRO A 114 -12.06 -11.52 26.13
CA PRO A 114 -12.57 -11.18 24.81
C PRO A 114 -11.38 -10.69 24.00
N LEU A 115 -10.97 -11.49 22.99
CA LEU A 115 -9.97 -11.10 21.99
C LEU A 115 -10.29 -9.66 21.63
N ARG A 116 -9.37 -8.73 21.96
CA ARG A 116 -9.48 -7.31 21.60
C ARG A 116 -9.98 -7.28 20.15
N ARG A 117 -11.19 -6.74 19.92
CA ARG A 117 -11.79 -6.61 18.59
C ARG A 117 -10.99 -5.57 17.80
N GLY A 118 -9.81 -5.97 17.36
CA GLY A 118 -9.04 -5.25 16.36
C GLY A 118 -9.79 -5.29 15.02
N PRO A 119 -9.40 -4.45 14.06
CA PRO A 119 -10.00 -4.48 12.74
C PRO A 119 -9.78 -5.86 12.09
N PRO A 120 -10.73 -6.33 11.25
CA PRO A 120 -10.56 -7.51 10.42
C PRO A 120 -9.17 -7.56 9.77
N LEU A 121 -8.53 -8.73 9.79
CA LEU A 121 -7.16 -8.91 9.31
C LEU A 121 -6.94 -8.40 7.87
N PRO A 122 -7.86 -8.62 6.92
CA PRO A 122 -7.73 -8.08 5.56
C PRO A 122 -7.60 -6.56 5.49
N LEU A 123 -8.23 -5.83 6.41
CA LEU A 123 -8.15 -4.37 6.46
C LEU A 123 -6.80 -3.88 6.99
N GLN A 124 -6.06 -4.73 7.69
CA GLN A 124 -4.68 -4.41 8.07
C GLN A 124 -3.74 -4.51 6.87
N ASP A 125 -3.99 -5.44 5.95
CA ASP A 125 -3.28 -5.50 4.67
C ASP A 125 -3.61 -4.29 3.80
N SER A 126 -4.88 -3.85 3.76
CA SER A 126 -5.27 -2.61 3.06
C SER A 126 -4.47 -1.39 3.52
N LEU A 127 -4.29 -1.24 4.83
CA LEU A 127 -3.51 -0.12 5.39
C LEU A 127 -2.07 -0.18 4.89
N ARG A 128 -1.41 -1.34 5.04
CA ARG A 128 -0.02 -1.51 4.60
C ARG A 128 0.15 -1.31 3.09
N ALA A 129 -0.83 -1.75 2.29
CA ALA A 129 -0.87 -1.49 0.86
C ALA A 129 -0.95 0.01 0.57
N GLY A 130 -1.81 0.75 1.26
CA GLY A 130 -1.89 2.20 1.16
C GLY A 130 -0.57 2.90 1.50
N LEU A 131 0.10 2.46 2.57
CA LEU A 131 1.42 2.99 2.96
C LEU A 131 2.49 2.75 1.88
N LEU A 132 2.54 1.54 1.31
CA LEU A 132 3.42 1.20 0.21
C LEU A 132 3.16 2.09 -1.02
N LEU A 133 1.89 2.23 -1.42
CA LEU A 133 1.53 3.03 -2.57
C LEU A 133 1.83 4.51 -2.38
N ALA A 134 1.66 5.03 -1.16
CA ALA A 134 2.06 6.39 -0.83
C ALA A 134 3.58 6.58 -0.86
N GLU A 135 4.36 5.64 -0.31
CA GLU A 135 5.82 5.64 -0.44
C GLU A 135 6.24 5.69 -1.91
N LEU A 136 5.58 4.91 -2.77
CA LEU A 136 5.87 4.85 -4.19
C LEU A 136 5.55 6.17 -4.91
N LEU A 137 4.40 6.78 -4.58
CA LEU A 137 3.92 7.99 -5.24
C LEU A 137 4.74 9.22 -4.84
N PHE A 138 5.03 9.36 -3.54
CA PHE A 138 5.70 10.54 -2.99
C PHE A 138 7.21 10.39 -2.86
N ASN A 139 7.74 9.18 -3.05
CA ASN A 139 9.16 8.85 -2.82
C ASN A 139 9.60 9.07 -1.36
N VAL A 140 8.68 8.94 -0.40
CA VAL A 140 8.94 9.12 1.04
C VAL A 140 8.96 7.73 1.70
N PRO A 141 10.11 7.23 2.18
CA PRO A 141 10.19 5.90 2.78
C PRO A 141 9.35 5.81 4.06
N VAL A 142 8.60 4.72 4.19
CA VAL A 142 7.85 4.37 5.40
C VAL A 142 8.67 3.39 6.23
N ASP A 143 8.84 3.68 7.52
CA ASP A 143 9.52 2.77 8.45
C ASP A 143 8.53 1.71 8.98
N PHE A 144 8.50 0.55 8.33
CA PHE A 144 7.69 -0.60 8.75
C PHE A 144 8.27 -1.35 9.96
N SER A 145 9.52 -1.09 10.36
CA SER A 145 10.21 -1.85 11.40
C SER A 145 9.83 -1.45 12.82
N ARG A 146 9.38 -0.21 13.01
CA ARG A 146 9.04 0.36 14.31
C ARG A 146 7.55 0.37 14.61
N ALA A 147 6.73 0.01 13.65
CA ALA A 147 5.31 0.26 13.75
C ALA A 147 4.57 -0.99 14.23
N GLN A 148 4.13 -1.00 15.49
CA GLN A 148 3.06 -1.91 15.89
C GLN A 148 1.78 -1.56 15.11
N GLN A 149 0.80 -2.46 15.07
CA GLN A 149 -0.44 -2.24 14.32
C GLN A 149 -1.15 -0.92 14.67
N GLU A 150 -1.05 -0.48 15.93
CA GLU A 150 -1.52 0.83 16.39
C GLU A 150 -0.69 1.98 15.78
N ASP A 151 0.64 1.88 15.79
CA ASP A 151 1.55 2.86 15.18
C ASP A 151 1.35 2.99 13.66
N LEU A 152 1.05 1.90 12.94
CA LEU A 152 0.76 1.95 11.50
C LEU A 152 -0.53 2.74 11.21
N LEU A 153 -1.52 2.67 12.10
CA LEU A 153 -2.76 3.46 12.00
C LEU A 153 -2.48 4.94 12.24
N PHE A 154 -1.63 5.26 13.22
CA PHE A 154 -1.15 6.63 13.44
C PHE A 154 -0.27 7.10 12.27
N LEU A 155 0.57 6.22 11.70
CA LEU A 155 1.46 6.54 10.59
C LEU A 155 0.68 6.83 9.28
N GLY A 156 -0.36 6.06 8.98
CA GLY A 156 -1.17 6.24 7.77
C GLY A 156 -2.07 7.48 7.80
N ALA A 157 -2.58 7.86 8.97
CA ALA A 157 -3.49 8.99 9.12
C ALA A 157 -2.80 10.31 9.47
N GLU A 158 -1.64 10.29 10.15
CA GLU A 158 -0.93 11.52 10.53
C GLU A 158 0.41 11.68 9.81
N HIS A 159 1.19 10.62 9.58
CA HIS A 159 2.57 10.79 9.07
C HIS A 159 2.68 10.89 7.55
N ILE A 160 1.91 10.15 6.75
CA ILE A 160 1.97 10.36 5.29
C ILE A 160 1.43 11.75 4.94
N PRO A 161 0.29 12.19 5.50
CA PRO A 161 -0.13 13.59 5.47
C PRO A 161 0.87 14.57 6.00
N ALA A 162 1.32 14.45 7.25
CA ALA A 162 2.20 15.44 7.83
C ALA A 162 3.62 15.45 7.22
N ARG A 163 4.18 14.33 6.75
CA ARG A 163 5.49 14.32 6.08
C ARG A 163 5.40 14.86 4.66
N CYS A 164 4.38 14.46 3.89
CA CYS A 164 4.12 15.13 2.61
C CYS A 164 3.90 16.62 2.86
N ALA A 165 3.08 17.00 3.84
CA ALA A 165 2.82 18.38 4.22
C ALA A 165 4.08 19.17 4.62
N ALA A 166 4.93 18.59 5.46
CA ALA A 166 6.14 19.22 5.97
C ALA A 166 7.19 19.38 4.87
N GLU A 167 7.32 18.43 3.95
CA GLU A 167 8.24 18.52 2.81
C GLU A 167 7.69 19.40 1.67
N ILE A 168 6.37 19.51 1.53
CA ILE A 168 5.68 20.36 0.53
C ILE A 168 5.52 21.82 1.02
N GLY A 169 5.80 22.10 2.29
CA GLY A 169 5.64 23.43 2.89
C GLY A 169 4.18 23.86 3.08
N GLY A 170 3.22 22.92 3.02
CA GLY A 170 1.79 23.18 3.12
C GLY A 170 1.04 21.97 3.68
N GLY A 171 0.34 22.17 4.80
CA GLY A 171 -0.46 21.19 5.53
C GLY A 171 -1.36 20.29 4.69
N TRP A 172 -0.90 19.10 4.25
CA TRP A 172 -1.79 18.00 3.88
C TRP A 172 -2.37 17.37 5.16
N ALA A 173 -3.70 17.42 5.31
CA ALA A 173 -4.47 16.67 6.29
C ALA A 173 -5.37 15.67 5.55
N PRO A 174 -5.67 14.49 6.12
CA PRO A 174 -6.67 13.58 5.54
C PRO A 174 -8.00 14.33 5.32
N GLY A 175 -8.52 14.34 4.09
CA GLY A 175 -9.72 15.10 3.70
C GLY A 175 -9.47 16.58 3.31
N GLY A 176 -8.21 17.03 3.32
CA GLY A 176 -7.80 18.32 2.75
C GLY A 176 -7.38 18.18 1.28
N ALA A 177 -7.54 19.24 0.49
CA ALA A 177 -7.06 19.28 -0.88
C ALA A 177 -5.55 18.97 -0.90
N ALA A 178 -5.16 17.95 -1.66
CA ALA A 178 -3.75 17.64 -1.87
C ALA A 178 -3.07 18.87 -2.50
N PRO A 179 -1.85 19.23 -2.08
CA PRO A 179 -1.17 20.41 -2.60
C PRO A 179 -1.11 20.35 -4.13
N ASP A 180 -1.40 21.48 -4.76
CA ASP A 180 -1.67 21.56 -6.20
C ASP A 180 -0.60 20.82 -7.02
N GLY A 181 -1.05 19.76 -7.70
CA GLY A 181 -0.23 19.03 -8.66
C GLY A 181 0.71 17.97 -8.07
N CYS A 182 0.51 17.52 -6.83
CA CYS A 182 1.28 16.40 -6.27
C CYS A 182 0.88 15.03 -6.83
N ALA A 183 -0.42 14.81 -7.05
CA ALA A 183 -1.03 13.63 -7.67
C ALA A 183 -2.46 13.99 -8.09
N SER A 184 -3.12 13.18 -8.93
CA SER A 184 -4.54 13.36 -9.20
C SER A 184 -5.39 13.18 -7.94
N ALA A 185 -6.53 13.89 -7.88
CA ALA A 185 -7.50 13.72 -6.79
C ALA A 185 -7.95 12.26 -6.64
N ALA A 186 -7.97 11.51 -7.73
CA ALA A 186 -8.37 10.11 -7.73
C ALA A 186 -7.29 9.17 -7.14
N ALA A 187 -6.00 9.48 -7.35
CA ALA A 187 -4.91 8.78 -6.65
C ALA A 187 -4.93 9.06 -5.14
N MET A 188 -5.25 10.29 -4.75
CA MET A 188 -5.39 10.68 -3.34
C MET A 188 -6.59 10.00 -2.67
N ASP A 189 -7.76 9.98 -3.33
CA ASP A 189 -8.96 9.29 -2.83
C ASP A 189 -8.69 7.80 -2.58
N LEU A 190 -7.94 7.12 -3.47
CA LEU A 190 -7.51 5.74 -3.24
C LEU A 190 -6.69 5.61 -1.95
N LEU A 191 -5.65 6.45 -1.79
CA LEU A 191 -4.76 6.40 -0.63
C LEU A 191 -5.52 6.69 0.67
N GLU A 192 -6.39 7.69 0.67
CA GLU A 192 -7.22 8.03 1.83
C GLU A 192 -8.12 6.87 2.26
N ARG A 193 -8.73 6.17 1.30
CA ARG A 193 -9.61 5.04 1.59
C ARG A 193 -8.87 3.77 2.01
N LEU A 194 -7.67 3.52 1.49
CA LEU A 194 -6.82 2.41 1.95
C LEU A 194 -6.23 2.67 3.33
N CYS A 195 -5.91 3.94 3.63
CA CYS A 195 -5.30 4.37 4.89
C CYS A 195 -6.33 4.90 5.91
N ALA A 196 -7.63 4.74 5.67
CA ALA A 196 -8.67 5.28 6.54
C ALA A 196 -8.45 4.84 7.99
N ARG A 197 -8.46 5.81 8.92
CA ARG A 197 -8.23 5.57 10.35
C ARG A 197 -9.29 4.61 10.93
N ASP A 198 -10.55 4.89 10.63
CA ASP A 198 -11.63 3.97 10.93
C ASP A 198 -11.60 2.80 9.94
N ALA A 199 -11.41 1.59 10.47
CA ALA A 199 -11.42 0.38 9.67
C ALA A 199 -12.76 0.14 8.96
N SER A 200 -13.88 0.62 9.51
CA SER A 200 -15.19 0.50 8.86
C SER A 200 -15.27 1.28 7.53
N GLN A 201 -14.45 2.33 7.40
CA GLN A 201 -14.35 3.18 6.22
C GLN A 201 -13.21 2.75 5.29
N ARG A 202 -12.42 1.75 5.69
CA ARG A 202 -11.26 1.31 4.94
C ARG A 202 -11.66 0.35 3.84
N LEU A 203 -11.19 0.60 2.62
CA LEU A 203 -11.43 -0.30 1.50
C LEU A 203 -10.60 -1.57 1.60
N LEU A 204 -11.21 -2.69 1.25
CA LEU A 204 -10.50 -3.92 0.92
C LEU A 204 -9.80 -3.77 -0.44
N PRO A 205 -8.69 -4.49 -0.69
CA PRO A 205 -8.00 -4.42 -1.98
C PRO A 205 -8.91 -4.80 -3.15
N SER A 206 -9.81 -5.77 -2.96
CA SER A 206 -10.81 -6.16 -3.95
C SER A 206 -11.79 -5.05 -4.29
N GLN A 207 -12.16 -4.20 -3.32
CA GLN A 207 -13.06 -3.07 -3.54
C GLN A 207 -12.33 -1.90 -4.22
N ALA A 208 -11.07 -1.65 -3.82
CA ALA A 208 -10.23 -0.61 -4.38
C ALA A 208 -9.99 -0.78 -5.89
N LEU A 209 -10.00 -2.01 -6.40
CA LEU A 209 -9.87 -2.32 -7.83
C LEU A 209 -11.03 -1.81 -8.70
N TYR A 210 -12.17 -1.46 -8.12
CA TYR A 210 -13.33 -0.91 -8.84
C TYR A 210 -13.40 0.62 -8.81
N LEU A 211 -12.40 1.30 -8.23
CA LEU A 211 -12.37 2.76 -8.24
C LEU A 211 -12.01 3.29 -9.64
N PRO A 212 -12.52 4.47 -10.05
CA PRO A 212 -12.25 5.04 -11.37
C PRO A 212 -10.77 5.26 -11.68
N ILE A 213 -9.93 5.41 -10.65
CA ILE A 213 -8.47 5.52 -10.81
C ILE A 213 -7.84 4.21 -11.31
N MET A 214 -8.56 3.09 -11.36
CA MET A 214 -8.04 1.80 -11.82
C MET A 214 -8.39 1.46 -13.27
N ASP A 215 -9.26 2.24 -13.93
CA ASP A 215 -9.61 2.14 -15.36
C ASP A 215 -8.56 2.82 -16.26
#